data_AF-A0A2S6GGW2-F1
#
_entry.id   AF-A0A2S6GGW2-F1
#
_cell.length_a   1.000
_cell.length_b   1.000
_cell.length_c   1.000
_cell.angle_alpha   90.00
_cell.angle_beta   90.00
_cell.angle_gamma   90.00
#
_symmetry.space_group_name_H-M   'P 1'
#
loop_
_entity.id
_entity.type
_entity.pdbx_description
1 polymer ?
#
loop_
_entity_poly.entity_id
_entity_poly.type
_entity_poly.pdbx_seq_one_letter_code
_entity_poly.pdbx_strand_id
1 'polypeptide(L)'
;MPGPLDNLEPDTEPPVISQRPQWRSTKPAPMTLAAGREYVSPGPASDASRREWIEYYQWCVEVFRTIALADARHRNEAMAEVLIAARWAETLSQGIEEVAPENYYKP
;
A
#
# COMPACT_ATOMS: atom_id res chain seq x y z
N MET A 1 -58.59 -21.46 2.99
CA MET A 1 -57.53 -21.19 2.01
C MET A 1 -57.23 -19.69 2.02
N PRO A 2 -56.14 -19.25 2.66
CA PRO A 2 -55.53 -17.97 2.31
C PRO A 2 -54.05 -18.16 1.91
N GLY A 3 -53.64 -17.49 0.84
CA GLY A 3 -52.26 -17.13 0.54
C GLY A 3 -52.23 -15.64 0.14
N PRO A 4 -51.09 -15.09 -0.30
CA PRO A 4 -49.71 -15.53 -0.14
C PRO A 4 -48.97 -14.68 0.91
N LEU A 5 -47.88 -15.22 1.45
CA LEU A 5 -46.92 -14.46 2.26
C LEU A 5 -46.14 -13.53 1.32
N ASP A 6 -46.37 -12.24 1.47
CA ASP A 6 -45.62 -11.19 0.78
C ASP A 6 -44.12 -11.34 1.07
N ASN A 7 -43.37 -11.38 -0.02
CA ASN A 7 -41.93 -11.56 -0.11
C ASN A 7 -41.24 -10.36 0.56
N LEU A 8 -40.85 -10.50 1.83
CA LEU A 8 -39.83 -9.62 2.43
C LEU A 8 -38.47 -10.20 2.05
N GLU A 9 -37.98 -9.89 0.85
CA GLU A 9 -36.57 -10.03 0.55
C GLU A 9 -35.86 -8.88 1.27
N PRO A 10 -35.00 -9.13 2.27
CA PRO A 10 -34.13 -8.09 2.76
C PRO A 10 -33.12 -7.83 1.65
N ASP A 11 -33.27 -6.70 0.97
CA ASP A 11 -32.28 -6.10 0.09
C ASP A 11 -31.01 -5.90 0.92
N THR A 12 -30.21 -6.96 0.95
CA THR A 12 -28.94 -7.03 1.65
C THR A 12 -27.94 -6.51 0.65
N GLU A 13 -27.91 -5.19 0.46
CA GLU A 13 -26.74 -4.54 -0.13
C GLU A 13 -25.53 -5.07 0.65
N PRO A 14 -24.61 -5.82 0.01
CA PRO A 14 -23.43 -6.27 0.71
C PRO A 14 -22.68 -5.01 1.16
N PRO A 15 -22.14 -4.96 2.38
CA PRO A 15 -21.31 -3.85 2.78
C PRO A 15 -20.23 -3.74 1.70
N VAL A 16 -20.11 -2.57 1.08
CA VAL A 16 -18.94 -2.21 0.29
C VAL A 16 -17.79 -2.26 1.27
N ILE A 17 -17.21 -3.45 1.46
CA ILE A 17 -15.94 -3.64 2.12
C ILE A 17 -15.02 -2.78 1.27
N SER A 18 -14.68 -1.58 1.75
CA SER A 18 -13.61 -0.79 1.20
C SER A 18 -12.41 -1.73 1.10
N GLN A 19 -12.19 -2.28 -0.09
CA GLN A 19 -11.19 -3.32 -0.30
C GLN A 19 -9.87 -2.61 -0.12
N ARG A 20 -9.29 -2.74 1.08
CA ARG A 20 -7.94 -2.25 1.30
C ARG A 20 -7.05 -2.93 0.27
N PRO A 21 -6.12 -2.18 -0.34
CA PRO A 21 -5.19 -2.77 -1.28
C PRO A 21 -4.46 -3.94 -0.62
N GLN A 22 -4.36 -5.07 -1.31
CA GLN A 22 -3.79 -6.31 -0.74
C GLN A 22 -2.33 -6.12 -0.26
N TRP A 23 -1.62 -5.15 -0.81
CA TRP A 23 -0.26 -4.80 -0.43
C TRP A 23 -0.16 -4.00 0.87
N ARG A 24 -1.24 -3.38 1.35
CA ARG A 24 -1.24 -2.60 2.58
C ARG A 24 -1.49 -3.50 3.78
N SER A 25 -0.44 -4.22 4.19
CA SER A 25 -0.50 -5.13 5.35
C SER A 25 -0.96 -4.38 6.62
N THR A 26 -1.79 -5.05 7.41
CA THR A 26 -2.33 -4.57 8.70
C THR A 26 -1.53 -5.03 9.91
N LYS A 27 -0.52 -5.88 9.68
CA LYS A 27 0.39 -6.33 10.73
C LYS A 27 1.21 -5.12 11.25
N PRO A 28 1.73 -5.18 12.49
CA PRO A 28 2.63 -4.14 12.98
C PRO A 28 3.85 -4.01 12.06
N ALA A 29 4.33 -2.78 11.88
CA ALA A 29 5.51 -2.51 11.08
C ALA A 29 6.72 -3.28 11.63
N PRO A 30 7.53 -3.91 10.77
CA PRO A 30 8.71 -4.64 11.19
C PRO A 30 9.77 -3.70 11.80
N MET A 31 10.66 -4.27 12.60
CA MET A 31 11.72 -3.52 13.29
C MET A 31 13.09 -3.63 12.61
N THR A 32 13.22 -4.39 11.51
CA THR A 32 14.48 -4.56 10.77
C THR A 32 14.28 -4.22 9.30
N LEU A 33 15.35 -3.80 8.64
CA LEU A 33 15.30 -3.40 7.23
C LEU A 33 14.87 -4.55 6.31
N ALA A 34 15.44 -5.75 6.49
CA ALA A 34 15.12 -6.93 5.68
C ALA A 34 13.63 -7.30 5.77
N ALA A 35 13.09 -7.34 6.99
CA ALA A 35 11.68 -7.60 7.19
C ALA A 35 10.80 -6.46 6.64
N GLY A 36 11.28 -5.22 6.66
CA GLY A 36 10.66 -4.06 6.01
C GLY A 36 10.45 -4.24 4.51
N ARG A 37 11.49 -4.69 3.80
CA ARG A 37 11.41 -4.96 2.35
C ARG A 37 10.43 -6.07 2.04
N GLU A 38 10.51 -7.20 2.75
CA GLU A 38 9.53 -8.29 2.60
C GLU A 38 8.10 -7.84 2.89
N TYR A 39 7.92 -6.95 3.87
CA TYR A 39 6.63 -6.42 4.27
C TYR A 39 5.96 -5.56 3.19
N VAL A 40 6.75 -4.81 2.40
CA VAL A 40 6.25 -3.95 1.31
C VAL A 40 6.40 -4.58 -0.07
N SER A 41 7.08 -5.73 -0.18
CA SER A 41 7.35 -6.44 -1.43
C SER A 41 6.14 -6.75 -2.31
N PRO A 42 4.93 -7.08 -1.77
CA PRO A 42 3.77 -7.36 -2.62
C PRO A 42 3.49 -6.21 -3.60
N GLY A 43 3.49 -4.98 -3.09
CA GLY A 43 3.22 -3.77 -3.87
C GLY A 43 1.90 -3.79 -4.66
N PRO A 44 1.57 -2.69 -5.35
CA PRO A 44 0.45 -2.65 -6.27
C PRO A 44 0.69 -3.59 -7.47
N ALA A 45 -0.42 -3.99 -8.10
CA ALA A 45 -0.39 -4.67 -9.38
C ALA A 45 0.21 -3.76 -10.47
N SER A 46 0.73 -4.34 -11.55
CA SER A 46 1.35 -3.57 -12.64
C SER A 46 0.37 -2.66 -13.37
N ASP A 47 -0.92 -3.03 -13.40
CA ASP A 47 -2.03 -2.26 -13.96
C ASP A 47 -2.72 -1.34 -12.93
N ALA A 48 -2.22 -1.30 -11.69
CA ALA A 48 -2.77 -0.45 -10.65
C ALA A 48 -2.69 1.03 -11.03
N SER A 49 -3.67 1.79 -10.57
CA SER A 49 -3.75 3.21 -10.87
C SER A 49 -2.54 3.98 -10.32
N ARG A 50 -2.18 5.09 -10.97
CA ARG A 50 -1.14 6.02 -10.47
C ARG A 50 -1.37 6.40 -9.01
N ARG A 51 -2.62 6.64 -8.62
CA ARG A 51 -3.00 6.96 -7.25
C ARG A 51 -2.62 5.85 -6.28
N GLU A 52 -2.89 4.60 -6.64
CA GLU A 52 -2.55 3.44 -5.80
C GLU A 52 -1.04 3.30 -5.60
N TRP A 53 -0.26 3.58 -6.63
CA TRP A 53 1.20 3.63 -6.53
C TRP A 53 1.71 4.76 -5.65
N ILE A 54 1.10 5.95 -5.71
CA ILE A 54 1.42 7.06 -4.78
C ILE A 54 1.15 6.63 -3.33
N GLU A 55 -0.02 6.02 -3.07
CA GLU A 55 -0.40 5.53 -1.74
C GLU A 55 0.57 4.43 -1.25
N TYR A 56 1.06 3.57 -2.14
CA TYR A 56 2.07 2.56 -1.83
C TYR A 56 3.41 3.16 -1.42
N TYR A 57 3.90 4.17 -2.14
CA TYR A 57 5.16 4.81 -1.79
C TYR A 57 5.06 5.60 -0.49
N GLN A 58 3.92 6.25 -0.23
CA GLN A 58 3.66 6.87 1.07
C GLN A 58 3.67 5.83 2.19
N TRP A 59 3.08 4.66 1.96
CA TRP A 59 3.13 3.55 2.91
C TRP A 59 4.57 3.03 3.16
N CYS A 60 5.38 2.90 2.10
CA CYS A 60 6.79 2.53 2.24
C CYS A 60 7.56 3.55 3.10
N VAL A 61 7.31 4.85 2.90
CA VAL A 61 7.88 5.92 3.73
C VAL A 61 7.53 5.74 5.21
N GLU A 62 6.28 5.42 5.54
CA GLU A 62 5.86 5.17 6.91
C GLU A 62 6.60 3.97 7.51
N VAL A 63 6.61 2.83 6.82
CA VAL A 63 7.27 1.59 7.27
C VAL A 63 8.76 1.79 7.50
N PHE A 64 9.49 2.36 6.53
CA PHE A 64 10.94 2.53 6.65
C PHE A 64 11.33 3.63 7.63
N ARG A 65 10.49 4.66 7.85
CA ARG A 65 10.71 5.61 8.96
C ARG A 65 10.61 4.91 10.31
N THR A 66 9.62 4.05 10.51
CA THR A 66 9.51 3.27 11.75
C THR A 66 10.73 2.38 11.96
N ILE A 67 11.21 1.70 10.91
CA ILE A 67 12.44 0.89 10.98
C ILE A 67 13.66 1.74 11.30
N ALA A 68 13.81 2.91 10.66
CA ALA A 68 14.94 3.80 10.90
C ALA A 68 15.01 4.29 12.37
N LEU A 69 13.86 4.36 13.06
CA LEU A 69 13.79 4.69 14.48
C LEU A 69 14.09 3.47 15.38
N ALA A 70 13.77 2.25 14.94
CA ALA A 70 13.92 1.02 15.71
C ALA A 70 15.30 0.36 15.54
N ASP A 71 15.85 0.36 14.32
CA ASP A 71 17.12 -0.27 13.96
C ASP A 71 18.21 0.78 13.74
N ALA A 72 18.98 1.06 14.79
CA ALA A 72 20.10 1.99 14.71
C ALA A 72 21.22 1.52 13.76
N ARG A 73 21.36 0.21 13.50
CA ARG A 73 22.44 -0.34 12.68
C ARG A 73 22.20 -0.09 11.20
N HIS A 74 20.94 -0.21 10.77
CA HIS A 74 20.53 0.02 9.37
C HIS A 74 19.76 1.33 9.20
N ARG A 75 19.86 2.26 10.15
CA ARG A 75 19.12 3.52 10.12
C ARG A 75 19.34 4.30 8.82
N ASN A 76 20.58 4.40 8.37
CA ASN A 76 20.92 5.15 7.15
C ASN A 76 20.34 4.48 5.90
N GLU A 77 20.37 3.15 5.84
CA GLU A 77 19.79 2.39 4.74
C GLU A 77 18.26 2.50 4.73
N ALA A 78 17.61 2.37 5.89
CA ALA A 78 16.17 2.61 6.02
C ALA A 78 15.79 4.04 5.64
N MET A 79 16.60 5.04 6.01
CA MET A 79 16.39 6.42 5.56
C MET A 79 16.61 6.60 4.06
N ALA A 80 17.53 5.85 3.44
CA ALA A 80 17.69 5.86 1.99
C ALA A 80 16.41 5.34 1.29
N GLU A 81 15.83 4.25 1.80
CA GLU A 81 14.53 3.74 1.31
C GLU A 81 13.42 4.79 1.42
N VAL A 82 13.37 5.50 2.55
CA VAL A 82 12.42 6.62 2.74
C VAL A 82 12.59 7.69 1.67
N LEU A 83 13.83 8.08 1.37
CA LEU A 83 14.11 9.11 0.37
C LEU A 83 13.73 8.66 -1.03
N ILE A 84 14.04 7.40 -1.39
CA ILE A 84 13.68 6.82 -2.70
C ILE A 84 12.15 6.77 -2.84
N ALA A 85 11.45 6.21 -1.87
CA ALA A 85 9.99 6.10 -1.90
C ALA A 85 9.31 7.48 -1.93
N ALA A 86 9.78 8.44 -1.11
CA ALA A 86 9.24 9.80 -1.12
C ALA A 86 9.42 10.48 -2.48
N ARG A 87 10.58 10.31 -3.12
CA ARG A 87 10.83 10.86 -4.45
C ARG A 87 9.93 10.25 -5.51
N TRP A 88 9.67 8.95 -5.45
CA TRP A 88 8.73 8.30 -6.34
C TRP A 88 7.29 8.78 -6.13
N ALA A 89 6.84 8.91 -4.88
CA ALA A 89 5.53 9.47 -4.56
C ALA A 89 5.35 10.90 -5.12
N GLU A 90 6.39 11.74 -4.99
CA GLU A 90 6.41 13.10 -5.51
C GLU A 90 6.39 13.13 -7.04
N THR A 91 7.25 12.34 -7.68
CA THR A 91 7.35 12.23 -9.15
C THR A 91 5.98 11.86 -9.75
N LEU A 92 5.33 10.82 -9.20
CA LEU A 92 4.01 10.41 -9.64
C LEU A 92 2.93 11.44 -9.35
N SER A 93 3.00 12.14 -8.20
CA SER A 93 2.01 13.17 -7.86
C SER A 93 2.07 14.37 -8.80
N GLN A 94 3.26 14.70 -9.30
CA GLN A 94 3.48 15.79 -10.25
C GLN A 94 3.19 15.39 -11.70
N GLY A 95 2.99 14.11 -11.99
CA GLY A 95 2.74 13.61 -13.35
C GLY A 95 3.97 13.72 -14.27
N ILE A 96 5.17 13.77 -13.68
CA ILE A 96 6.46 13.91 -14.38
C ILE A 96 7.14 12.56 -14.59
N GLU A 97 6.44 11.44 -14.36
CA GLU A 97 7.00 10.12 -14.58
C GLU A 97 7.19 9.82 -16.08
N GLU A 98 8.40 9.45 -16.45
CA GLU A 98 8.75 9.03 -17.83
C GLU A 98 8.83 7.50 -17.97
N VAL A 99 8.57 6.78 -16.87
CA VAL A 99 8.75 5.34 -16.74
C VAL A 99 7.40 4.64 -16.66
N ALA A 100 7.26 3.52 -17.36
CA ALA A 100 6.05 2.72 -17.33
C ALA A 100 5.84 2.06 -15.95
N PRO A 101 4.59 1.84 -15.49
CA PRO A 101 4.28 1.30 -14.16
C PRO A 101 4.97 -0.02 -13.79
N GLU A 102 5.27 -0.87 -14.78
CA GLU A 102 6.02 -2.11 -14.60
C GLU A 102 7.47 -1.91 -14.16
N ASN A 103 8.02 -0.70 -14.34
CA ASN A 103 9.39 -0.31 -13.97
C ASN A 103 9.43 0.53 -12.69
N TYR A 104 8.30 0.66 -11.99
CA TYR A 104 8.24 1.35 -10.72
C TYR A 104 9.06 0.63 -9.65
N TYR A 105 9.68 1.42 -8.79
CA TYR A 105 10.53 0.93 -7.72
C TYR A 105 9.75 0.05 -6.73
N LYS A 106 10.31 -1.12 -6.44
CA LYS A 106 9.89 -2.01 -5.35
C LYS A 106 11.12 -2.24 -4.43
N PRO A 107 11.05 -1.83 -3.14
CA PRO A 107 12.13 -1.99 -2.17
C PRO A 107 12.55 -3.44 -1.89
#